data_AF-A0A2D6ZJX2-F1
#
_entry.id   AF-A0A2D6ZJX2-F1
#
_cell.length_a   1.000
_cell.length_b   1.000
_cell.length_c   1.000
_cell.angle_alpha   90.00
_cell.angle_beta   90.00
_cell.angle_gamma   90.00
#
_symmetry.space_group_name_H-M   'P 1'
#
loop_
_entity.id
_entity.type
_entity.pdbx_description
1 polymer ?
#
loop_
_entity_poly.entity_id
_entity_poly.type
_entity_poly.pdbx_seq_one_letter_code
_entity_poly.pdbx_strand_id
1 'polypeptide(L)'
;MNPGDLKECEYCNSQLFVKCKQCGAKVQRVLSRCGVCNHRLKKSPFRKLERRMFRRSRKVTWGQFVLLLVVAFVAYKAIQMASGKL
;
A
#
# COMPACT_ATOMS: atom_id res chain seq x y z
N MET A 1 -13.30 10.63 15.46
CA MET A 1 -13.89 9.37 14.94
C MET A 1 -13.82 9.40 13.41
N ASN A 2 -13.78 8.26 12.72
CA ASN A 2 -13.91 8.26 11.26
C ASN A 2 -15.36 8.69 10.87
N PRO A 3 -15.53 9.53 9.83
CA PRO A 3 -16.86 9.90 9.32
C PRO A 3 -17.64 8.67 8.85
N GLY A 4 -18.94 8.65 9.13
CA GLY A 4 -19.82 7.49 8.92
C GLY A 4 -20.10 7.16 7.45
N ASP A 5 -20.02 8.18 6.59
CA ASP A 5 -20.45 8.12 5.18
C ASP A 5 -19.34 7.58 4.26
N LEU A 6 -18.10 7.62 4.73
CA LEU A 6 -16.92 7.22 3.97
C LEU A 6 -16.65 5.72 4.14
N LYS A 7 -16.55 4.99 3.03
CA LYS A 7 -16.15 3.56 3.06
C LYS A 7 -14.63 3.42 3.26
N GLU A 8 -13.88 4.39 2.76
CA GLU A 8 -12.42 4.42 2.74
C GLU A 8 -11.90 5.78 3.24
N CYS A 9 -10.69 5.78 3.81
CA CYS A 9 -10.05 7.01 4.26
C CYS A 9 -9.56 7.82 3.06
N GLU A 10 -9.98 9.07 2.93
CA GLU A 10 -9.57 9.95 1.82
C GLU A 10 -8.05 10.16 1.74
N TYR A 11 -7.36 10.21 2.88
CA TYR A 11 -5.91 10.41 2.94
C TYR A 11 -5.07 9.16 2.65
N CYS A 12 -5.61 7.96 2.91
CA CYS A 12 -4.82 6.72 2.82
C CYS A 12 -5.49 5.56 2.09
N ASN A 13 -6.65 5.79 1.47
CA ASN A 13 -7.48 4.83 0.74
C ASN A 13 -7.69 3.50 1.48
N SER A 14 -7.69 3.54 2.81
CA SER A 14 -7.84 2.34 3.62
C SER A 14 -9.29 2.17 4.05
N GLN A 15 -9.83 0.95 3.93
CA GLN A 15 -11.18 0.62 4.40
C GLN A 15 -11.36 1.01 5.87
N LEU A 16 -12.38 1.83 6.15
CA LEU A 16 -12.69 2.36 7.48
C LEU A 16 -13.44 1.37 8.36
N PHE A 17 -14.17 0.44 7.72
CA PHE A 17 -15.03 -0.53 8.38
C PHE A 17 -14.64 -1.96 8.02
N VAL A 18 -14.82 -2.87 8.97
CA VAL A 18 -14.60 -4.32 8.82
C VAL A 18 -15.82 -5.08 9.35
N LYS A 19 -16.09 -6.26 8.80
CA LYS A 19 -17.13 -7.16 9.34
C LYS A 19 -16.58 -7.94 10.53
N CYS A 20 -17.36 -8.04 11.60
CA CYS A 20 -17.05 -8.94 12.71
C CYS A 20 -17.17 -10.39 12.24
N LYS A 21 -16.18 -11.23 12.55
CA LYS A 21 -16.20 -12.66 12.18
C LYS A 21 -17.22 -13.48 12.98
N GLN A 22 -17.65 -13.00 14.14
CA GLN A 22 -18.58 -13.73 15.00
C GLN A 22 -20.05 -13.37 14.71
N CYS A 23 -20.39 -12.08 14.61
CA CYS A 23 -21.79 -11.63 14.44
C CYS A 23 -22.08 -10.95 13.09
N GLY A 24 -21.09 -10.80 12.22
CA GLY A 24 -21.26 -10.15 10.90
C GLY A 24 -21.44 -8.62 10.93
N ALA A 25 -21.60 -8.01 12.12
CA ALA A 25 -21.80 -6.57 12.25
C ALA A 25 -20.66 -5.76 11.62
N LYS A 26 -21.00 -4.61 11.01
CA LYS A 26 -20.04 -3.66 10.45
C LYS A 26 -19.45 -2.82 11.59
N VAL A 27 -18.16 -2.98 11.85
CA VAL A 27 -17.46 -2.32 12.96
C VAL A 27 -16.36 -1.40 12.41
N GLN A 28 -16.16 -0.25 13.05
CA GLN A 28 -15.02 0.61 12.73
C GLN A 28 -13.71 -0.14 12.97
N ARG A 29 -12.83 -0.12 11.97
CA ARG A 29 -11.55 -0.84 11.98
C ARG A 29 -10.60 -0.38 13.10
N VAL A 30 -10.79 0.84 13.61
CA VAL A 30 -9.98 1.40 14.71
C VAL A 30 -10.23 0.64 16.01
N LEU A 31 -11.48 0.19 16.23
CA LEU A 31 -11.89 -0.51 17.44
C LEU A 31 -11.19 -1.87 17.57
N SER A 32 -10.91 -2.26 18.81
CA SER A 32 -10.30 -3.56 19.15
C SER A 32 -11.34 -4.66 19.38
N ARG A 33 -12.60 -4.28 19.65
CA ARG A 33 -13.72 -5.18 19.94
C ARG A 33 -14.97 -4.77 19.13
N CYS A 34 -15.83 -5.74 18.89
CA CYS A 34 -17.14 -5.49 18.29
C CYS A 34 -18.08 -4.83 19.31
N GLY A 35 -18.79 -3.77 18.93
CA GLY A 35 -19.77 -3.13 19.82
C GLY A 35 -21.05 -3.94 20.07
N VAL A 36 -21.30 -4.99 19.27
CA VAL A 36 -22.52 -5.82 19.37
C VAL A 36 -22.27 -7.07 20.20
N CYS A 37 -21.27 -7.88 19.83
CA CYS A 37 -21.00 -9.16 20.50
C CYS A 37 -19.76 -9.14 21.39
N ASN A 38 -19.11 -7.99 21.56
CA ASN A 38 -17.86 -7.80 22.32
C ASN A 38 -16.67 -8.67 21.84
N HIS A 39 -16.79 -9.37 20.70
CA HIS A 39 -15.74 -10.19 20.14
C HIS A 39 -14.49 -9.39 19.78
N ARG A 40 -13.31 -9.94 20.07
CA ARG A 40 -12.03 -9.30 19.76
C ARG A 40 -11.75 -9.34 18.26
N LEU A 41 -11.58 -8.17 17.66
CA LEU A 41 -11.22 -8.04 16.25
C LEU A 41 -9.72 -8.33 16.07
N LYS A 42 -9.37 -9.47 15.43
CA LYS A 42 -7.97 -9.78 15.09
C LYS A 42 -7.43 -8.73 14.11
N LYS A 43 -6.49 -7.91 14.56
CA LYS A 43 -5.70 -7.02 13.69
C LYS A 43 -4.58 -7.84 13.07
N SER A 44 -4.57 -7.99 11.74
CA SER A 44 -3.46 -8.64 11.04
C SER A 44 -2.15 -7.89 11.38
N PRO A 45 -1.13 -8.57 11.96
CA PRO A 45 0.16 -7.94 12.22
C PRO A 45 0.88 -7.58 10.91
N PHE A 46 0.68 -8.40 9.87
CA PHE A 46 1.23 -8.20 8.54
C PHE A 46 0.70 -6.93 7.84
N ARG A 47 -0.50 -6.43 8.19
CA ARG A 47 -1.01 -5.16 7.65
C ARG A 47 -0.19 -3.93 8.08
N LYS A 48 0.61 -4.00 9.15
CA LYS A 48 1.57 -2.92 9.47
C LYS A 48 2.79 -2.99 8.53
N LEU A 49 3.26 -4.20 8.22
CA LEU A 49 4.40 -4.42 7.31
C LEU A 49 4.02 -4.06 5.87
N GLU A 50 2.87 -4.54 5.40
CA GLU A 50 2.31 -4.21 4.09
C GLU A 50 2.14 -2.70 3.93
N ARG A 51 1.64 -2.00 4.96
CA ARG A 51 1.59 -0.53 4.95
C ARG A 51 2.96 0.13 4.92
N ARG A 52 4.03 -0.45 5.45
CA ARG A 52 5.39 0.13 5.31
C ARG A 52 5.95 -0.07 3.91
N MET A 53 5.75 -1.26 3.33
CA MET A 53 6.24 -1.58 1.99
C MET A 53 5.44 -0.82 0.92
N PHE A 54 4.11 -0.81 1.02
CA PHE A 54 3.22 -0.18 0.05
C PHE A 54 2.86 1.29 0.35
N ARG A 55 3.18 1.86 1.53
CA ARG A 55 3.15 3.34 1.70
C ARG A 55 4.09 4.04 0.73
N ARG A 56 5.12 3.34 0.28
CA ARG A 56 6.06 3.80 -0.73
C ARG A 56 5.64 3.37 -2.13
N SER A 57 4.33 3.32 -2.41
CA SER A 57 3.86 3.52 -3.78
C SER A 57 4.10 4.99 -4.14
N ARG A 58 5.38 5.36 -4.31
CA ARG A 58 5.71 6.51 -5.16
C ARG A 58 5.17 6.09 -6.52
N LYS A 59 4.07 6.71 -6.95
CA LYS A 59 3.62 6.63 -8.34
C LYS A 59 4.83 7.05 -9.16
N VAL A 60 5.55 6.08 -9.72
CA VAL A 60 6.64 6.36 -10.64
C VAL A 60 5.96 7.06 -11.81
N THR A 61 6.19 8.36 -11.91
CA THR A 61 5.61 9.14 -13.00
C THR A 61 6.15 8.60 -14.31
N TRP A 62 5.37 8.70 -15.39
CA TRP A 62 5.81 8.22 -16.70
C TRP A 62 7.18 8.80 -17.10
N GLY A 63 7.43 10.07 -16.77
CA GLY A 63 8.73 10.72 -16.95
C GLY A 63 9.87 10.05 -16.18
N GLN A 64 9.66 9.62 -14.93
CA GLN A 64 10.67 8.88 -14.16
C GLN A 64 10.94 7.49 -14.74
N PHE A 65 9.93 6.84 -15.30
CA PHE A 65 10.09 5.56 -15.98
C PHE A 65 10.90 5.70 -17.27
N VAL A 66 10.57 6.70 -18.10
CA VAL A 66 11.33 7.01 -19.32
C VAL A 66 12.78 7.37 -18.98
N LEU A 67 12.99 8.18 -17.94
CA LEU A 67 14.34 8.55 -17.49
C LEU A 67 15.17 7.31 -17.11
N LEU A 68 14.56 6.36 -16.39
CA LEU A 68 15.23 5.10 -16.01
C LEU A 68 15.63 4.27 -17.25
N LEU A 69 14.75 4.19 -18.26
CA LEU A 69 15.05 3.48 -19.51
C LEU A 69 16.21 4.14 -20.27
N VAL A 70 16.23 5.48 -20.35
CA VAL A 70 17.32 6.23 -20.99
C VAL A 70 18.64 5.96 -20.30
N VAL A 71 18.68 6.04 -18.96
CA VAL A 71 19.90 5.77 -18.18
C VAL A 71 20.39 4.34 -18.39
N ALA A 72 19.49 3.35 -18.36
CA ALA A 72 19.84 1.95 -18.61
C ALA A 72 20.39 1.73 -20.02
N PHE A 73 19.80 2.37 -21.04
CA PHE A 73 20.27 2.27 -22.42
C PHE A 73 21.66 2.89 -22.62
N VAL A 74 21.91 4.07 -22.04
CA VAL A 74 23.22 4.72 -22.08
C VAL A 74 24.29 3.86 -21.41
N ALA A 75 23.99 3.30 -20.23
CA ALA A 75 24.90 2.41 -19.52
C ALA A 75 25.24 1.16 -20.35
N TYR A 76 24.23 0.52 -20.96
CA TYR A 76 24.42 -0.62 -21.85
C TYR A 76 25.34 -0.30 -23.03
N LYS A 77 25.12 0.85 -23.70
CA LYS A 77 25.96 1.30 -24.81
C LYS A 77 27.40 1.61 -24.37
N ALA A 78 27.58 2.24 -23.22
CA ALA A 78 28.90 2.53 -22.67
C ALA A 78 29.70 1.24 -22.39
N ILE A 79 29.06 0.23 -21.82
CA ILE A 79 29.68 -1.08 -21.57
C ILE A 79 30.08 -1.75 -22.89
N GLN A 80 29.22 -1.72 -23.92
CA GLN A 80 29.58 -2.24 -25.23
C GLN A 80 30.78 -1.51 -25.86
N MET A 81 30.81 -0.18 -25.78
CA MET A 81 31.93 0.60 -26.31
C MET A 81 33.23 0.36 -25.56
N ALA A 82 33.17 0.06 -24.26
CA ALA A 82 34.32 -0.32 -23.46
C ALA A 82 34.78 -1.75 -23.76
N SER A 83 33.83 -2.68 -23.95
CA SER A 83 34.12 -4.09 -24.22
C SER A 83 34.60 -4.35 -25.65
N GLY A 84 34.27 -3.49 -26.62
CA GLY A 84 34.78 -3.56 -28.00
C GLY A 84 36.11 -2.83 -28.22
N LYS A 85 36.69 -2.22 -27.17
CA LYS A 85 38.00 -1.56 -27.19
C LYS A 85 39.10 -2.38 -26.49
N LEU A 86 38.74 -3.55 -25.95
CA LEU A 86 39.65 -4.61 -25.47
C LEU A 86 39.81 -5.66 -26.56
#